data_AF-A0A5N6RQI4-F1
#
_entry.id   AF-A0A5N6RQI4-F1
#
_cell.length_a   1.000
_cell.length_b   1.000
_cell.length_c   1.000
_cell.angle_alpha   90.00
_cell.angle_beta   90.00
_cell.angle_gamma   90.00
#
_symmetry.space_group_name_H-M   'P 1'
#
loop_
_entity.id
_entity.type
_entity.pdbx_description
1 polymer ?
#
loop_
_entity_poly.entity_id
_entity_poly.type
_entity_poly.pdbx_seq_one_letter_code
_entity_poly.pdbx_strand_id
1 'polypeptide(L)'
;MAATAGDSDSASSGIYPALPPTPCEGHGNTEPCSKCMYIKYEPEPEQEFEKILSPTDIRSYRLYLPKTRAARFCPLANGSHLVSVYDVEMKRWPMHFCNSSGKAYLTRGWSRFAKEKKLREGDKITFYELNCKRGTGKRVFMVGVSRKGCIQILGAPIIN
;
A
#
# COMPACT_ATOMS: atom_id res chain seq x y z
N MET A 1 3.13 44.04 -26.89
CA MET A 1 3.61 44.19 -25.50
C MET A 1 2.43 43.83 -24.61
N ALA A 2 2.49 42.93 -23.64
CA ALA A 2 3.55 42.08 -23.11
C ALA A 2 2.87 40.84 -22.49
N ALA A 3 3.60 39.74 -22.46
CA ALA A 3 3.25 38.51 -21.76
C ALA A 3 3.67 38.61 -20.28
N THR A 4 2.93 37.93 -19.38
CA THR A 4 3.42 37.30 -18.14
C THR A 4 2.38 36.21 -17.80
N ALA A 5 2.67 34.89 -17.87
CA ALA A 5 3.52 34.10 -16.97
C ALA A 5 3.10 34.31 -15.50
N GLY A 6 2.82 33.31 -14.67
CA GLY A 6 2.92 31.86 -14.78
C GLY A 6 2.67 31.29 -13.38
N ASP A 7 2.22 30.04 -13.35
CA ASP A 7 2.62 28.97 -12.42
C ASP A 7 2.33 29.10 -10.91
N SER A 8 1.52 28.20 -10.34
CA SER A 8 1.77 26.76 -10.05
C SER A 8 2.34 26.61 -8.65
N ASP A 9 1.52 26.15 -7.71
CA ASP A 9 1.99 25.55 -6.45
C ASP A 9 0.90 24.62 -5.87
N SER A 10 0.55 23.58 -6.63
CA SER A 10 -0.04 22.37 -6.05
C SER A 10 1.09 21.37 -5.84
N ALA A 11 1.94 21.65 -4.86
CA ALA A 11 2.96 20.72 -4.40
C ALA A 11 2.27 19.47 -3.83
N SER A 12 2.14 18.44 -4.67
CA SER A 12 1.73 17.11 -4.26
C SER A 12 2.80 16.53 -3.32
N SER A 13 2.58 16.69 -2.02
CA SER A 13 3.28 15.98 -0.94
C SER A 13 2.90 14.49 -0.86
N GLY A 14 2.25 13.95 -1.89
CA GLY A 14 1.64 12.63 -1.88
C GLY A 14 2.66 11.52 -2.00
N ILE A 15 2.40 10.43 -1.27
CA ILE A 15 3.00 9.08 -1.39
C ILE A 15 2.87 8.51 -2.83
N TYR A 16 2.20 9.22 -3.74
CA TYR A 16 1.91 8.82 -5.12
C TYR A 16 3.01 9.29 -6.08
N PRO A 17 3.28 8.53 -7.15
CA PRO A 17 3.93 9.09 -8.32
C PRO A 17 3.14 10.31 -8.80
N ALA A 18 3.83 11.36 -9.26
CA ALA A 18 3.19 12.48 -9.95
C ALA A 18 2.23 11.95 -11.04
N LEU A 19 1.09 12.63 -11.21
CA LEU A 19 0.05 12.36 -12.21
C LEU A 19 0.64 11.73 -13.48
N PRO A 20 0.21 10.54 -13.93
CA PRO A 20 1.01 9.88 -14.94
C PRO A 20 0.88 10.54 -16.31
N PRO A 21 2.00 10.63 -17.03
CA PRO A 21 2.05 11.05 -18.41
C PRO A 21 1.48 9.94 -19.30
N THR A 22 0.65 10.31 -20.27
CA THR A 22 0.14 9.51 -21.41
C THR A 22 -0.73 8.27 -21.08
N PRO A 23 -1.79 7.98 -21.88
CA PRO A 23 -2.63 6.79 -21.69
C PRO A 23 -1.82 5.47 -21.72
N CYS A 24 -2.18 4.51 -20.85
CA CYS A 24 -1.53 3.19 -20.81
C CYS A 24 -2.01 2.31 -21.99
N GLU A 25 -1.32 2.34 -23.14
CA GLU A 25 -1.62 1.42 -24.25
C GLU A 25 -1.30 -0.02 -23.84
N GLY A 26 -2.32 -0.90 -23.77
CA GLY A 26 -2.09 -2.34 -23.81
C GLY A 26 -2.87 -3.25 -22.84
N HIS A 27 -3.50 -2.74 -21.77
CA HIS A 27 -3.92 -3.64 -20.66
C HIS A 27 -5.43 -3.78 -20.45
N GLY A 28 -6.29 -3.09 -21.21
CA GLY A 28 -7.76 -3.23 -21.12
C GLY A 28 -8.38 -3.03 -19.72
N ASN A 29 -7.67 -2.42 -18.76
CA ASN A 29 -8.02 -2.35 -17.32
C ASN A 29 -8.14 -3.70 -16.59
N THR A 30 -7.72 -4.81 -17.19
CA THR A 30 -7.80 -6.15 -16.58
C THR A 30 -6.66 -6.41 -15.60
N GLU A 31 -5.51 -5.76 -15.79
CA GLU A 31 -4.36 -5.87 -14.90
C GLU A 31 -4.10 -4.61 -14.05
N PRO A 32 -3.66 -4.78 -12.79
CA PRO A 32 -3.28 -3.66 -11.92
C PRO A 32 -1.99 -3.00 -12.44
N CYS A 33 -2.09 -1.74 -12.85
CA CYS A 33 -0.99 -0.95 -13.42
C CYS A 33 -0.87 0.39 -12.68
N SER A 34 0.36 0.83 -12.40
CA SER A 34 0.63 2.13 -11.75
C SER A 34 0.04 3.31 -12.53
N LYS A 35 0.10 3.26 -13.86
CA LYS A 35 -0.50 4.24 -14.77
C LYS A 35 -2.00 4.08 -14.99
N CYS A 36 -2.65 3.06 -14.44
CA CYS A 36 -4.09 2.88 -14.60
C CYS A 36 -4.79 2.74 -13.22
N MET A 37 -4.04 2.94 -12.13
CA MET A 37 -4.51 3.00 -10.75
C MET A 37 -5.61 4.04 -10.58
N TYR A 38 -5.36 5.30 -10.95
CA TYR A 38 -6.28 6.43 -10.78
C TYR A 38 -7.53 6.34 -11.68
N ILE A 39 -7.49 5.48 -12.71
CA ILE A 39 -8.65 5.18 -13.54
C ILE A 39 -9.59 4.23 -12.80
N LYS A 40 -9.03 3.22 -12.13
CA LYS A 40 -9.79 2.17 -11.45
C LYS A 40 -10.16 2.51 -10.02
N TYR A 41 -9.27 3.18 -9.30
CA TYR A 41 -9.36 3.50 -7.88
C TYR A 41 -9.44 5.01 -7.66
N GLU A 42 -10.03 5.40 -6.53
CA GLU A 42 -10.01 6.79 -6.07
C GLU A 42 -8.57 7.26 -5.81
N PRO A 43 -8.24 8.53 -6.15
CA PRO A 43 -6.88 9.06 -6.05
C PRO A 43 -6.42 9.28 -4.60
N GLU A 44 -7.35 9.39 -3.66
CA GLU A 44 -7.09 9.59 -2.23
C GLU A 44 -7.50 8.34 -1.44
N PRO A 45 -6.66 7.28 -1.40
CA PRO A 45 -6.98 6.10 -0.63
C PRO A 45 -6.87 6.37 0.87
N GLU A 46 -7.80 5.78 1.61
CA GLU A 46 -7.92 6.01 3.05
C GLU A 46 -6.79 5.28 3.79
N GLN A 47 -6.06 6.01 4.65
CA GLN A 47 -5.06 5.38 5.50
C GLN A 47 -5.75 4.55 6.60
N GLU A 48 -5.47 3.25 6.61
CA GLU A 48 -6.05 2.34 7.59
C GLU A 48 -5.24 2.29 8.88
N PHE A 49 -3.94 2.03 8.77
CA PHE A 49 -3.03 2.05 9.90
C PHE A 49 -1.57 2.14 9.46
N GLU A 50 -0.73 2.60 10.37
CA GLU A 50 0.72 2.43 10.30
C GLU A 50 1.21 1.49 11.39
N LYS A 51 2.34 0.83 11.14
CA LYS A 51 2.97 -0.07 12.10
C LYS A 51 4.49 -0.05 11.95
N ILE A 52 5.19 0.11 13.07
CA ILE A 52 6.63 -0.15 13.17
C ILE A 52 6.82 -1.67 13.30
N LEU A 53 7.66 -2.24 12.44
CA LEU A 53 7.89 -3.68 12.40
C LEU A 53 8.66 -4.15 13.64
N SER A 54 8.05 -5.07 14.38
CA SER A 54 8.67 -5.74 15.52
C SER A 54 9.54 -6.92 15.07
N PRO A 55 10.43 -7.45 15.95
CA PRO A 55 11.19 -8.66 15.63
C PRO A 55 10.30 -9.82 15.17
N THR A 56 9.11 -9.98 15.76
CA THR A 56 8.16 -11.05 15.42
C THR A 56 7.59 -10.89 14.02
N ASP A 57 7.32 -9.67 13.59
CA ASP A 57 6.78 -9.40 12.24
C ASP A 57 7.78 -9.82 11.16
N ILE A 58 9.08 -9.66 11.43
CA ILE A 58 10.15 -10.03 10.50
C ILE A 58 10.54 -11.52 10.64
N ARG A 59 10.85 -11.98 11.86
CA ARG A 59 11.44 -13.31 12.11
C ARG A 59 10.42 -14.44 12.07
N SER A 60 9.21 -14.20 12.59
CA SER A 60 8.14 -15.20 12.61
C SER A 60 7.29 -15.15 11.34
N TYR A 61 7.59 -14.24 10.40
CA TYR A 61 6.90 -14.11 9.13
C TYR A 61 5.37 -13.94 9.25
N ARG A 62 4.92 -13.38 10.38
CA ARG A 62 3.52 -13.08 10.68
C ARG A 62 3.39 -11.60 11.01
N LEU A 63 2.75 -10.84 10.14
CA LEU A 63 2.47 -9.44 10.40
C LEU A 63 1.19 -9.31 11.21
N TYR A 64 1.31 -8.98 12.49
CA TYR A 64 0.13 -8.77 13.35
C TYR A 64 -0.55 -7.44 13.03
N LEU A 65 -1.87 -7.48 12.84
CA LEU A 65 -2.69 -6.31 12.55
C LEU A 65 -3.34 -5.78 13.84
N PRO A 66 -3.54 -4.45 13.99
CA PRO A 66 -4.36 -3.91 15.06
C PRO A 66 -5.77 -4.54 15.03
N LYS A 67 -6.27 -4.99 16.19
CA LYS A 67 -7.57 -5.69 16.27
C LYS A 67 -8.73 -4.85 15.72
N THR A 68 -8.71 -3.54 15.97
CA THR A 68 -9.71 -2.58 15.48
C THR A 68 -9.77 -2.49 13.96
N ARG A 69 -8.69 -2.85 13.27
CA ARG A 69 -8.58 -2.78 11.80
C ARG A 69 -8.73 -4.15 11.13
N ALA A 70 -8.69 -5.24 11.89
CA ALA A 70 -8.78 -6.60 11.35
C ALA A 70 -10.06 -6.85 10.53
N ALA A 71 -11.19 -6.28 10.95
CA ALA A 71 -12.48 -6.42 10.27
C ALA A 71 -12.49 -5.83 8.85
N ARG A 72 -11.56 -4.91 8.53
CA ARG A 72 -11.42 -4.36 7.17
C ARG A 72 -10.84 -5.39 6.20
N PHE A 73 -9.93 -6.25 6.68
CA PHE A 73 -9.25 -7.26 5.86
C PHE A 73 -10.09 -8.50 5.62
N CYS A 74 -11.05 -8.78 6.51
CA CYS A 74 -11.96 -9.89 6.38
C CYS A 74 -13.29 -9.56 7.07
N PRO A 75 -14.43 -9.63 6.35
CA PRO A 75 -15.74 -9.39 6.94
C PRO A 75 -16.17 -10.50 7.92
N LEU A 76 -15.52 -11.67 7.86
CA LEU A 76 -15.80 -12.78 8.79
C LEU A 76 -14.98 -12.64 10.08
N ALA A 77 -15.66 -12.71 11.22
CA ALA A 77 -15.06 -12.54 12.55
C ALA A 77 -14.00 -13.60 12.87
N ASN A 78 -14.13 -14.82 12.33
CA ASN A 78 -13.16 -15.90 12.44
C ASN A 78 -12.98 -16.53 11.05
N GLY A 79 -11.74 -16.61 10.56
CA GLY A 79 -11.51 -17.19 9.24
C GLY A 79 -10.13 -16.89 8.65
N SER A 80 -9.90 -17.50 7.49
CA SER A 80 -8.75 -17.24 6.63
C SER A 80 -9.25 -16.67 5.31
N HIS A 81 -8.68 -15.57 4.85
CA HIS A 81 -9.07 -14.92 3.60
C HIS A 81 -7.83 -14.50 2.79
N LEU A 82 -7.91 -14.59 1.46
CA LEU A 82 -6.84 -14.12 0.59
C LEU A 82 -7.03 -12.64 0.29
N VAL A 83 -6.12 -11.82 0.81
CA VAL A 83 -6.13 -10.37 0.60
C VAL A 83 -5.14 -10.02 -0.50
N SER A 84 -5.55 -9.15 -1.43
CA SER A 84 -4.65 -8.62 -2.44
C SER A 84 -4.11 -7.28 -1.97
N VAL A 85 -2.82 -7.25 -1.67
CA VAL A 85 -2.08 -6.05 -1.28
C VAL A 85 -1.22 -5.64 -2.47
N TYR A 86 -1.14 -4.34 -2.75
CA TYR A 86 -0.27 -3.78 -3.77
C TYR A 86 0.82 -2.95 -3.11
N ASP A 87 2.03 -2.93 -3.67
CA ASP A 87 3.02 -1.93 -3.26
C ASP A 87 2.85 -0.64 -4.07
N VAL A 88 3.69 0.35 -3.77
CA VAL A 88 3.71 1.65 -4.47
C VAL A 88 4.05 1.54 -5.96
N GLU A 89 4.63 0.42 -6.40
CA GLU A 89 4.92 0.11 -7.79
C GLU A 89 3.77 -0.66 -8.47
N MET A 90 2.64 -0.84 -7.79
CA MET A 90 1.49 -1.64 -8.21
C MET A 90 1.79 -3.12 -8.45
N LYS A 91 2.88 -3.64 -7.89
CA LYS A 91 3.09 -5.08 -7.87
C LYS A 91 2.14 -5.74 -6.88
N ARG A 92 1.46 -6.80 -7.33
CA ARG A 92 0.51 -7.54 -6.50
C ARG A 92 1.21 -8.51 -5.56
N TRP A 93 0.83 -8.43 -4.29
CA TRP A 93 1.26 -9.26 -3.17
C TRP A 93 0.04 -9.96 -2.55
N PRO A 94 -0.32 -11.17 -3.03
CA PRO A 94 -1.39 -11.94 -2.41
C PRO A 94 -0.94 -12.42 -1.02
N MET A 95 -1.64 -11.98 0.02
CA MET A 95 -1.36 -12.32 1.40
C MET A 95 -2.51 -13.11 2.00
N HIS A 96 -2.19 -14.07 2.88
CA HIS A 96 -3.22 -14.79 3.63
C HIS A 96 -3.47 -14.07 4.95
N PHE A 97 -4.66 -13.51 5.09
CA PHE A 97 -5.18 -13.03 6.36
C PHE A 97 -5.70 -14.20 7.18
N CYS A 98 -5.39 -14.20 8.47
CA CYS A 98 -5.95 -15.13 9.44
C CYS A 98 -6.44 -14.33 10.65
N ASN A 99 -7.65 -14.64 11.11
CA ASN A 99 -8.16 -14.19 12.40
C ASN A 99 -8.60 -15.41 13.22
N SER A 100 -7.86 -15.68 14.30
CA SER A 100 -8.12 -16.80 15.21
C SER A 100 -7.79 -16.38 16.64
N SER A 101 -8.64 -16.78 17.59
CA SER A 101 -8.47 -16.50 19.03
C SER A 101 -8.20 -15.02 19.34
N GLY A 102 -8.83 -14.11 18.58
CA GLY A 102 -8.67 -12.66 18.73
C GLY A 102 -7.31 -12.11 18.28
N LYS A 103 -6.51 -12.88 17.53
CA LYS A 103 -5.26 -12.45 16.91
C LYS A 103 -5.43 -12.44 15.40
N ALA A 104 -5.31 -11.25 14.81
CA ALA A 104 -5.36 -11.05 13.37
C ALA A 104 -3.94 -10.83 12.82
N TYR A 105 -3.58 -11.57 11.78
CA TYR A 105 -2.26 -11.45 11.17
C TYR A 105 -2.25 -11.84 9.69
N LEU A 106 -1.28 -11.30 8.94
CA LEU A 106 -0.98 -11.66 7.54
C LEU A 106 0.20 -12.64 7.48
N THR A 107 0.09 -13.64 6.60
CA THR A 107 1.08 -14.72 6.39
C THR A 107 1.32 -14.98 4.90
N ARG A 108 2.07 -16.04 4.56
CA ARG A 108 2.41 -16.62 3.23
C ARG A 108 2.94 -15.62 2.19
N GLY A 109 2.17 -14.58 1.84
CA GLY A 109 2.62 -13.45 1.03
C GLY A 109 3.43 -12.41 1.80
N TRP A 110 3.20 -12.26 3.10
CA TRP A 110 3.96 -11.31 3.93
C TRP A 110 5.46 -11.61 3.95
N SER A 111 5.85 -12.87 4.18
CA SER A 111 7.28 -13.26 4.19
C SER A 111 7.98 -12.95 2.88
N ARG A 112 7.31 -13.24 1.75
CA ARG A 112 7.85 -12.94 0.41
C ARG A 112 8.03 -11.45 0.21
N PHE A 113 7.02 -10.64 0.58
CA PHE A 113 7.09 -9.19 0.53
C PHE A 113 8.25 -8.65 1.39
N ALA A 114 8.32 -9.06 2.65
CA ALA A 114 9.35 -8.61 3.59
C ALA A 114 10.76 -8.98 3.11
N LYS A 115 10.94 -10.19 2.55
CA LYS A 115 12.23 -10.63 1.99
C LYS A 115 12.61 -9.82 0.74
N GLU A 116 11.69 -9.66 -0.21
CA GLU A 116 12.00 -8.98 -1.47
C GLU A 116 12.22 -7.48 -1.27
N LYS A 117 11.40 -6.83 -0.45
CA LYS A 117 11.62 -5.44 -0.04
C LYS A 117 12.68 -5.30 1.05
N LYS A 118 13.41 -6.36 1.43
CA LYS A 118 14.52 -6.33 2.41
C LYS A 118 14.16 -5.61 3.72
N LEU A 119 12.94 -5.83 4.23
CA LEU A 119 12.45 -5.14 5.42
C LEU A 119 13.21 -5.59 6.67
N ARG A 120 13.39 -4.67 7.62
CA ARG A 120 14.08 -4.90 8.88
C ARG A 120 13.21 -4.47 10.06
N GLU A 121 13.60 -4.96 11.24
CA GLU A 121 13.04 -4.49 12.49
C GLU A 121 13.20 -2.96 12.61
N GLY A 122 12.12 -2.30 12.99
CA GLY A 122 12.05 -0.85 13.11
C GLY A 122 11.75 -0.10 11.80
N ASP A 123 11.73 -0.77 10.64
CA ASP A 123 11.08 -0.19 9.45
C ASP A 123 9.59 0.03 9.74
N LYS A 124 9.00 1.07 9.15
CA LYS A 124 7.58 1.37 9.26
C LYS A 124 6.87 0.94 7.98
N ILE A 125 5.69 0.34 8.14
CA ILE A 125 4.76 0.10 7.03
C ILE A 125 3.48 0.90 7.25
N THR A 126 2.87 1.33 6.16
CA THR A 126 1.58 2.02 6.18
C THR A 126 0.63 1.34 5.21
N PHE A 127 -0.55 0.95 5.68
CA PHE A 127 -1.60 0.35 4.87
C PHE A 127 -2.64 1.40 4.50
N TYR A 128 -3.06 1.35 3.24
CA TYR A 128 -4.12 2.17 2.66
C TYR A 128 -5.18 1.27 2.04
N GLU A 129 -6.45 1.63 2.15
CA GLU A 129 -7.54 0.99 1.41
C GLU A 129 -7.74 1.68 0.05
N LEU A 130 -7.72 0.90 -1.03
CA LEU A 130 -7.98 1.38 -2.38
C LEU A 130 -9.46 1.21 -2.72
N ASN A 131 -10.19 2.31 -2.81
CA ASN A 131 -11.60 2.31 -3.18
C ASN A 131 -11.76 2.21 -4.70
N CYS A 132 -12.42 1.16 -5.18
CA CYS A 132 -12.68 0.97 -6.61
C CYS A 132 -13.87 1.84 -7.06
N LYS A 133 -13.68 2.70 -8.06
CA LYS A 133 -14.72 3.60 -8.59
C LYS A 133 -15.95 2.85 -9.14
N ARG A 134 -15.77 1.59 -9.57
CA ARG A 134 -16.83 0.78 -10.20
C ARG A 134 -17.56 -0.14 -9.21
N GLY A 135 -17.39 0.06 -7.89
CA GLY A 135 -18.23 -0.59 -6.87
C GLY A 135 -18.16 -2.12 -6.86
N THR A 136 -16.98 -2.71 -6.98
CA THR A 136 -16.83 -4.18 -7.06
C THR A 136 -17.06 -4.91 -5.73
N GLY A 137 -17.24 -4.21 -4.61
CA GLY A 137 -17.35 -4.76 -3.25
C GLY A 137 -16.08 -5.44 -2.70
N LYS A 138 -15.14 -5.82 -3.58
CA LYS A 138 -13.84 -6.39 -3.25
C LYS A 138 -12.88 -5.32 -2.75
N ARG A 139 -12.51 -5.42 -1.47
CA ARG A 139 -11.50 -4.56 -0.83
C ARG A 139 -10.10 -4.91 -1.33
N VAL A 140 -9.32 -3.87 -1.60
CA VAL A 140 -7.94 -3.97 -2.07
C VAL A 140 -7.11 -3.02 -1.23
N PHE A 141 -5.90 -3.42 -0.87
CA PHE A 141 -5.03 -2.60 -0.04
C PHE A 141 -3.75 -2.23 -0.78
N MET A 142 -3.16 -1.11 -0.39
CA MET A 142 -1.81 -0.70 -0.77
C MET A 142 -0.94 -0.65 0.49
N VAL A 143 0.33 -1.03 0.36
CA VAL A 143 1.33 -0.96 1.44
C VAL A 143 2.50 -0.06 1.04
N GLY A 144 2.70 1.00 1.81
CA GLY A 144 3.88 1.85 1.79
C GLY A 144 4.93 1.36 2.79
N VAL A 145 6.21 1.60 2.49
CA VAL A 145 7.35 1.25 3.36
C VAL A 145 8.17 2.50 3.61
N SER A 146 8.43 2.80 4.88
CA SER A 146 9.35 3.85 5.32
C SER A 146 10.47 3.22 6.14
N ARG A 147 11.72 3.48 5.74
CA ARG A 147 12.92 2.83 6.32
C ARG A 147 13.33 3.51 7.61
N LYS A 148 13.73 2.72 8.61
CA LYS A 148 14.33 3.28 9.84
C LYS A 148 15.58 4.10 9.50
N GLY A 149 15.66 5.32 10.02
CA GLY A 149 16.83 6.19 9.85
C GLY A 149 16.88 6.96 8.53
N CYS A 150 15.94 6.72 7.60
CA CYS A 150 15.77 7.58 6.44
C CYS A 150 14.85 8.74 6.82
N ILE A 151 15.44 9.91 7.13
CA ILE A 151 14.66 11.14 7.23
C ILE A 151 14.23 11.51 5.80
N GLN A 152 12.94 11.42 5.51
CA GLN A 152 12.38 12.01 4.30
C GLN A 152 12.25 13.52 4.54
N ILE A 153 13.33 14.28 4.31
CA ILE A 153 13.17 15.71 4.04
C ILE A 153 12.75 15.79 2.57
N LEU A 154 11.45 15.90 2.32
CA LEU A 154 10.86 16.14 1.00
C LEU A 154 11.20 15.07 -0.07
N GLY A 155 10.49 13.93 -0.01
CA GLY A 155 10.09 13.20 -1.22
C GLY A 155 11.14 12.39 -2.02
N ALA A 156 12.42 12.36 -1.65
CA ALA A 156 13.40 11.51 -2.35
C ALA A 156 14.25 10.66 -1.37
N PRO A 157 14.39 9.34 -1.59
CA PRO A 157 15.30 8.52 -0.80
C PRO A 157 16.77 8.76 -1.22
N ILE A 158 17.62 9.13 -0.25
CA ILE A 158 19.07 9.11 -0.42
C ILE A 158 19.51 7.64 -0.46
N ILE A 159 19.97 7.20 -1.63
CA ILE A 159 20.73 5.96 -1.79
C ILE A 159 22.17 6.31 -1.40
N ASN A 160 22.68 5.70 -0.33
CA ASN A 160 24.09 5.78 0.02
C ASN A 160 24.86 4.62 -0.63
#